data_AF-A0A644YZP1-F1
#
_entry.id   AF-A0A644YZP1-F1
#
_cell.length_a   1.000
_cell.length_b   1.000
_cell.length_c   1.000
_cell.angle_alpha   90.00
_cell.angle_beta   90.00
_cell.angle_gamma   90.00
#
_symmetry.space_group_name_H-M   'P 1'
#
loop_
_entity.id
_entity.type
_entity.pdbx_description
1 polymer ?
#
loop_
_entity_poly.entity_id
_entity_poly.type
_entity_poly.pdbx_seq_one_letter_code
_entity_poly.pdbx_strand_id
1 'polypeptide(L)'
;MKQDWIRQGTCEDASAAFSEHGQTPGRYVALLRGERCQTYEGFFSECAAAFQFPGYFGSNWNAWDECINDLDWLEFTSLAIVIDRFELLFSKEGHLARDRYLLEQSFDEWTRYWQEEKGVSCFVVAFSKEKLVLPRYVLPERLNGHFRITDIITRSDTVLTGYLECCGDRAFEVFYDAKLKRSWIGEYSLYATARGLAFLARCASCGGEIRLLNCRREEELTSAIPHQLFCPKCGKNEFALKVSLEYPSDAAEQEETNERGEAFGWIWVAASCCACGKELKHLVVFEND
;
A
#
# COMPACT_ATOMS: atom_id res chain seq x y z
N MET A 1 11.12 4.05 9.51
CA MET A 1 12.58 3.84 9.59
C MET A 1 13.07 3.79 8.15
N LYS A 2 13.85 4.76 7.66
CA LYS A 2 14.35 4.73 6.26
C LYS A 2 15.25 3.51 6.10
N GLN A 3 14.73 2.41 5.58
CA GLN A 3 15.57 1.30 5.17
C GLN A 3 15.97 1.57 3.72
N ASP A 4 17.19 2.08 3.54
CA ASP A 4 17.82 2.22 2.23
C ASP A 4 18.38 0.84 1.81
N TRP A 5 17.48 -0.13 1.66
CA TRP A 5 17.84 -1.51 1.29
C TRP A 5 18.14 -1.64 -0.21
N ILE A 6 17.69 -0.70 -1.04
CA ILE A 6 18.05 -0.61 -2.46
C ILE A 6 19.26 0.32 -2.62
N ARG A 7 20.37 -0.23 -3.10
CA ARG A 7 21.63 0.46 -3.33
C ARG A 7 21.87 0.63 -4.82
N GLN A 8 22.48 1.74 -5.20
CA GLN A 8 23.05 1.84 -6.54
C GLN A 8 24.29 0.93 -6.60
N GLY A 9 24.35 0.03 -7.57
CA GLY A 9 25.45 -0.92 -7.73
C GLY A 9 25.19 -1.95 -8.82
N THR A 10 26.16 -2.82 -9.07
CA THR A 10 26.14 -3.80 -10.15
C THR A 10 25.83 -5.22 -9.65
N CYS A 11 25.80 -6.19 -10.57
CA CYS A 11 25.69 -7.61 -10.23
C CYS A 11 26.92 -8.14 -9.48
N GLU A 12 28.10 -7.54 -9.67
CA GLU A 12 29.29 -7.85 -8.89
C GLU A 12 29.12 -7.43 -7.43
N ASP A 13 28.53 -6.25 -7.17
CA ASP A 13 28.23 -5.79 -5.81
C ASP A 13 27.21 -6.73 -5.13
N ALA A 14 26.17 -7.15 -5.86
CA ALA A 14 25.21 -8.14 -5.36
C ALA A 14 25.89 -9.49 -5.06
N SER A 15 26.80 -9.94 -5.94
CA SER A 15 27.54 -11.19 -5.73
C SER A 15 28.49 -11.12 -4.53
N ALA A 16 29.12 -9.96 -4.31
CA ALA A 16 29.94 -9.70 -3.13
C ALA A 16 29.11 -9.74 -1.85
N ALA A 17 27.96 -9.04 -1.83
CA ALA A 17 27.04 -9.05 -0.70
C ALA A 17 26.51 -10.46 -0.39
N PHE A 18 26.13 -11.22 -1.42
CA PHE A 18 25.71 -12.62 -1.26
C PHE A 18 26.81 -13.47 -0.60
N SER A 19 28.05 -13.33 -1.08
CA SER A 19 29.20 -14.05 -0.54
C SER A 19 29.51 -13.66 0.91
N GLU A 20 29.43 -12.37 1.24
CA GLU A 20 29.63 -11.85 2.60
C GLU A 20 28.57 -12.38 3.57
N HIS A 21 27.28 -12.29 3.19
CA HIS A 21 26.20 -12.84 4.01
C HIS A 21 26.36 -14.36 4.19
N GLY A 22 26.80 -15.08 3.15
CA GLY A 22 26.99 -16.54 3.18
C GLY A 22 28.14 -17.01 4.09
N GLN A 23 29.08 -16.13 4.43
CA GLN A 23 30.13 -16.43 5.40
C GLN A 23 29.65 -16.33 6.86
N THR A 24 28.46 -15.80 7.11
CA THR A 24 27.90 -15.69 8.46
C THR A 24 27.40 -17.07 8.93
N PRO A 25 27.95 -17.64 10.02
CA PRO A 25 27.54 -18.96 10.49
C PRO A 25 26.04 -19.04 10.80
N GLY A 26 25.38 -20.07 10.27
CA GLY A 26 23.95 -20.31 10.47
C GLY A 26 23.01 -19.39 9.69
N ARG A 27 23.53 -18.46 8.87
CA ARG A 27 22.69 -17.63 8.01
C ARG A 27 22.27 -18.38 6.74
N TYR A 28 20.98 -18.38 6.44
CA TYR A 28 20.49 -18.72 5.11
C TYR A 28 20.47 -17.48 4.23
N VAL A 29 20.99 -17.60 3.00
CA VAL A 29 21.07 -16.48 2.05
C VAL A 29 20.38 -16.86 0.75
N ALA A 30 19.37 -16.09 0.37
CA ALA A 30 18.67 -16.22 -0.89
C ALA A 30 19.18 -15.15 -1.87
N LEU A 31 19.57 -15.56 -3.08
CA LEU A 31 19.85 -14.63 -4.19
C LEU A 31 18.67 -14.64 -5.15
N LEU A 32 18.05 -13.48 -5.36
CA LEU A 32 17.03 -13.28 -6.39
C LEU A 32 17.66 -12.55 -7.57
N ARG A 33 17.66 -13.17 -8.75
CA ARG A 33 18.18 -12.55 -9.98
C ARG A 33 17.10 -11.70 -10.64
N GLY A 34 17.24 -10.39 -10.66
CA GLY A 34 16.26 -9.46 -11.21
C GLY A 34 15.93 -9.74 -12.68
N GLU A 35 16.90 -10.26 -13.45
CA GLU A 35 16.70 -10.69 -14.83
C GLU A 35 15.64 -11.81 -14.98
N ARG A 36 15.48 -12.66 -13.96
CA ARG A 36 14.47 -13.74 -13.92
C ARG A 36 13.14 -13.29 -13.33
N CYS A 37 13.09 -12.11 -12.72
CA CYS A 37 11.94 -11.58 -12.00
C CYS A 37 11.22 -10.45 -12.76
N GLN A 38 11.31 -10.42 -14.09
CA GLN A 38 10.69 -9.37 -14.92
C GLN A 38 9.16 -9.45 -14.97
N THR A 39 8.58 -10.61 -14.62
CA THR A 39 7.14 -10.85 -14.49
C THR A 39 6.82 -11.43 -13.12
N TYR A 40 5.55 -11.41 -12.70
CA TYR A 40 5.13 -12.03 -11.43
C TYR A 40 5.48 -13.52 -11.39
N GLU A 41 5.21 -14.27 -12.45
CA GLU A 41 5.54 -15.69 -12.56
C GLU A 41 7.04 -15.95 -12.41
N GLY A 42 7.87 -15.11 -13.05
CA GLY A 42 9.32 -15.19 -12.95
C GLY A 42 9.82 -14.93 -11.52
N PHE A 43 9.24 -13.91 -10.86
CA PHE A 43 9.54 -13.59 -9.47
C PHE A 43 9.16 -14.74 -8.52
N PHE A 44 7.95 -15.30 -8.64
CA PHE A 44 7.53 -16.43 -7.82
C PHE A 44 8.41 -17.66 -8.04
N SER A 45 8.77 -17.96 -9.29
CA SER A 45 9.65 -19.07 -9.62
C SER A 45 11.05 -18.90 -9.05
N GLU A 46 11.59 -17.68 -9.11
CA GLU A 46 12.91 -17.37 -8.55
C GLU A 46 12.90 -17.43 -7.02
N CYS A 47 11.84 -16.95 -6.37
CA CYS A 47 11.68 -17.10 -4.92
C CYS A 47 11.59 -18.57 -4.51
N ALA A 48 10.75 -19.35 -5.20
CA ALA A 48 10.61 -20.77 -4.94
C ALA A 48 11.94 -21.51 -5.08
N ALA A 49 12.73 -21.19 -6.10
CA ALA A 49 14.07 -21.74 -6.28
C ALA A 49 15.05 -21.27 -5.19
N ALA A 50 15.04 -19.99 -4.82
CA ALA A 50 16.00 -19.42 -3.89
C ALA A 50 15.73 -19.82 -2.43
N PHE A 51 14.47 -20.05 -2.05
CA PHE A 51 14.06 -20.47 -0.70
C PHE A 51 13.68 -21.96 -0.60
N GLN A 52 13.82 -22.70 -1.69
CA GLN A 52 13.44 -24.11 -1.77
C GLN A 52 11.98 -24.33 -1.35
N PHE A 53 11.06 -23.48 -1.83
CA PHE A 53 9.64 -23.60 -1.49
C PHE A 53 9.11 -25.01 -1.82
N PRO A 54 8.15 -25.53 -1.03
CA PRO A 54 7.60 -26.85 -1.23
C PRO A 54 6.94 -27.04 -2.59
N GLY A 55 6.88 -28.28 -3.07
CA GLY A 55 6.28 -28.61 -4.37
C GLY A 55 4.78 -28.29 -4.51
N TYR A 56 4.10 -27.93 -3.42
CA TYR A 56 2.71 -27.46 -3.43
C TYR A 56 2.58 -25.93 -3.61
N PHE A 57 3.69 -25.21 -3.76
CA PHE A 57 3.69 -23.76 -3.92
C PHE A 57 2.80 -23.30 -5.09
N GLY A 58 1.82 -22.45 -4.79
CA GLY A 58 0.76 -22.05 -5.71
C GLY A 58 1.12 -20.97 -6.74
N SER A 59 2.38 -20.50 -6.77
CA SER A 59 2.88 -19.49 -7.72
C SER A 59 2.02 -18.23 -7.85
N ASN A 60 1.57 -17.70 -6.70
CA ASN A 60 0.81 -16.46 -6.60
C ASN A 60 1.18 -15.72 -5.30
N TRP A 61 0.73 -14.46 -5.16
CA TRP A 61 1.08 -13.63 -4.01
C TRP A 61 0.67 -14.21 -2.66
N ASN A 62 -0.51 -14.82 -2.54
CA ASN A 62 -0.94 -15.44 -1.28
C ASN A 62 -0.05 -16.63 -0.93
N ALA A 63 0.25 -17.49 -1.90
CA ALA A 63 1.16 -18.62 -1.68
C ALA A 63 2.58 -18.15 -1.33
N TRP A 64 3.03 -17.03 -1.93
CA TRP A 64 4.33 -16.44 -1.63
C TRP A 64 4.38 -15.91 -0.20
N ASP A 65 3.35 -15.17 0.23
CA ASP A 65 3.23 -14.63 1.59
C ASP A 65 3.18 -15.76 2.63
N GLU A 66 2.43 -16.83 2.37
CA GLU A 66 2.41 -18.02 3.22
C GLU A 66 3.80 -18.66 3.35
N CYS A 67 4.47 -18.92 2.22
CA CYS A 67 5.76 -19.64 2.23
C CYS A 67 6.92 -18.79 2.75
N ILE A 68 6.96 -17.48 2.47
CA ILE A 68 8.07 -16.63 2.89
C ILE A 68 8.06 -16.37 4.40
N ASN A 69 6.87 -16.41 5.01
CA ASN A 69 6.68 -16.28 6.46
C ASN A 69 6.76 -17.63 7.21
N ASP A 70 6.74 -18.75 6.51
CA ASP A 70 6.85 -20.09 7.09
C ASP A 70 7.92 -20.91 6.34
N LEU A 71 9.17 -20.82 6.80
CA LEU A 71 10.35 -21.46 6.21
C LEU A 71 10.81 -22.69 7.03
N ASP A 72 9.87 -23.44 7.61
CA ASP A 72 10.15 -24.53 8.55
C ASP A 72 11.02 -25.68 7.99
N TRP A 73 11.07 -25.82 6.66
CA TRP A 73 11.91 -26.79 5.95
C TRP A 73 13.38 -26.38 5.85
N LEU A 74 13.74 -25.15 6.22
CA LEU A 74 15.13 -24.67 6.23
C LEU A 74 15.66 -24.58 7.67
N GLU A 75 16.92 -24.96 7.87
CA GLU A 75 17.62 -24.74 9.14
C GLU A 75 18.45 -23.44 9.07
N PHE A 76 18.13 -22.46 9.91
CA PHE A 76 18.86 -21.20 9.98
C PHE A 76 18.74 -20.52 11.35
N THR A 77 19.70 -19.63 11.64
CA THR A 77 19.68 -18.72 12.80
C THR A 77 19.49 -17.26 12.39
N SER A 78 19.66 -16.94 11.10
CA SER A 78 19.35 -15.64 10.51
C SER A 78 19.09 -15.78 9.01
N LEU A 79 18.44 -14.79 8.40
CA LEU A 79 18.07 -14.77 6.99
C LEU A 79 18.66 -13.55 6.28
N ALA A 80 19.07 -13.71 5.02
CA ALA A 80 19.38 -12.59 4.14
C ALA A 80 18.81 -12.80 2.73
N ILE A 81 18.25 -11.74 2.16
CA ILE A 81 17.82 -11.67 0.77
C ILE A 81 18.73 -10.70 0.03
N VAL A 82 19.37 -11.17 -1.02
CA VAL A 82 20.16 -10.35 -1.94
C VAL A 82 19.45 -10.33 -3.29
N ILE A 83 19.22 -9.13 -3.84
CA ILE A 83 18.57 -8.96 -5.14
C ILE A 83 19.53 -8.26 -6.10
N ASP A 84 19.82 -8.89 -7.24
CA ASP A 84 20.55 -8.22 -8.33
C ASP A 84 19.57 -7.52 -9.29
N ARG A 85 20.07 -6.50 -10.01
CA ARG A 85 19.35 -5.83 -11.11
C ARG A 85 17.90 -5.49 -10.76
N PHE A 86 17.71 -4.86 -9.61
CA PHE A 86 16.38 -4.56 -9.07
C PHE A 86 15.55 -3.69 -10.05
N GLU A 87 16.20 -2.90 -10.90
CA GLU A 87 15.57 -2.15 -12.00
C GLU A 87 14.83 -3.02 -13.02
N LEU A 88 15.08 -4.32 -13.07
CA LEU A 88 14.40 -5.26 -13.96
C LEU A 88 13.17 -5.91 -13.33
N LEU A 89 13.03 -5.85 -11.99
CA LEU A 89 11.92 -6.47 -11.29
C LEU A 89 10.59 -5.91 -11.80
N PHE A 90 9.68 -6.79 -12.22
CA PHE A 90 8.36 -6.47 -12.80
C PHE A 90 8.37 -5.56 -14.03
N SER A 91 9.52 -5.37 -14.69
CA SER A 91 9.65 -4.47 -15.86
C SER A 91 8.79 -4.84 -17.07
N LYS A 92 8.22 -6.06 -17.10
CA LYS A 92 7.27 -6.52 -18.12
C LYS A 92 5.81 -6.48 -17.64
N GLU A 93 5.54 -5.99 -16.44
CA GLU A 93 4.20 -5.82 -15.89
C GLU A 93 3.68 -4.38 -16.10
N GLY A 94 2.35 -4.22 -16.07
CA GLY A 94 1.70 -2.93 -16.35
C GLY A 94 1.74 -1.89 -15.21
N HIS A 95 2.16 -2.29 -14.00
CA HIS A 95 2.01 -1.48 -12.78
C HIS A 95 3.30 -1.41 -11.95
N LEU A 96 4.45 -1.22 -12.61
CA LEU A 96 5.80 -1.29 -12.03
C LEU A 96 5.97 -0.55 -10.68
N ALA A 97 5.50 0.69 -10.59
CA ALA A 97 5.60 1.49 -9.37
C ALA A 97 4.79 0.89 -8.21
N ARG A 98 3.56 0.42 -8.49
CA ARG A 98 2.71 -0.29 -7.53
C ARG A 98 3.40 -1.54 -7.04
N ASP A 99 3.86 -2.37 -7.95
CA ASP A 99 4.35 -3.70 -7.60
C ASP A 99 5.65 -3.62 -6.79
N ARG A 100 6.52 -2.65 -7.10
CA ARG A 100 7.73 -2.39 -6.30
C ARG A 100 7.40 -1.83 -4.92
N TYR A 101 6.44 -0.91 -4.82
CA TYR A 101 5.98 -0.39 -3.54
C TYR A 101 5.39 -1.51 -2.67
N LEU A 102 4.49 -2.34 -3.22
CA LEU A 102 3.91 -3.46 -2.50
C LEU A 102 4.97 -4.48 -2.07
N LEU A 103 5.97 -4.74 -2.92
CA LEU A 103 7.09 -5.61 -2.56
C LEU A 103 7.93 -5.03 -1.41
N GLU A 104 8.21 -3.72 -1.44
CA GLU A 104 8.88 -3.03 -0.34
C GLU A 104 8.10 -3.18 0.98
N GLN A 105 6.79 -2.92 0.96
CA GLN A 105 5.93 -3.11 2.14
C GLN A 105 5.93 -4.57 2.61
N SER A 106 5.91 -5.52 1.68
CA SER A 106 5.95 -6.95 1.99
C SER A 106 7.28 -7.34 2.65
N PHE A 107 8.41 -6.81 2.20
CA PHE A 107 9.71 -7.05 2.84
C PHE A 107 9.83 -6.38 4.21
N ASP A 108 9.25 -5.20 4.41
CA ASP A 108 9.19 -4.54 5.71
C ASP A 108 8.36 -5.35 6.71
N GLU A 109 7.18 -5.82 6.30
CA GLU A 109 6.31 -6.68 7.10
C GLU A 109 6.97 -8.02 7.42
N TRP A 110 7.56 -8.68 6.42
CA TRP A 110 8.30 -9.93 6.59
C TRP A 110 9.48 -9.78 7.55
N THR A 111 10.30 -8.74 7.38
CA THR A 111 11.45 -8.47 8.23
C THR A 111 11.00 -8.25 9.67
N ARG A 112 9.93 -7.47 9.88
CA ARG A 112 9.34 -7.24 11.20
C ARG A 112 8.84 -8.53 11.83
N TYR A 113 8.07 -9.33 11.09
CA TYR A 113 7.53 -10.60 11.56
C TYR A 113 8.65 -11.53 12.08
N TRP A 114 9.70 -11.75 11.30
CA TRP A 114 10.79 -12.61 11.73
C TRP A 114 11.59 -12.05 12.90
N GLN A 115 11.85 -10.74 12.93
CA GLN A 115 12.63 -10.13 14.00
C GLN A 115 11.86 -10.06 15.32
N GLU A 116 10.60 -9.63 15.28
CA GLU A 116 9.80 -9.36 16.49
C GLU A 116 9.08 -10.61 16.99
N GLU A 117 8.48 -11.41 16.10
CA GLU A 117 7.67 -12.57 16.49
C GLU A 117 8.50 -13.86 16.58
N LYS A 118 9.52 -14.02 15.73
CA LYS A 118 10.37 -15.23 15.70
C LYS A 118 11.74 -15.05 16.36
N GLY A 119 12.15 -13.81 16.66
CA GLY A 119 13.47 -13.51 17.21
C GLY A 119 14.62 -13.82 16.24
N VAL A 120 14.35 -13.86 14.93
CA VAL A 120 15.32 -14.16 13.87
C VAL A 120 15.77 -12.87 13.21
N SER A 121 17.09 -12.66 13.12
CA SER A 121 17.62 -11.51 12.39
C SER A 121 17.44 -11.68 10.89
N CYS A 122 16.82 -10.68 10.23
CA CYS A 122 16.59 -10.65 8.79
C CYS A 122 17.22 -9.42 8.13
N PHE A 123 17.78 -9.63 6.94
CA PHE A 123 18.41 -8.58 6.13
C PHE A 123 17.89 -8.65 4.69
N VAL A 124 17.58 -7.50 4.10
CA VAL A 124 17.27 -7.38 2.68
C VAL A 124 18.21 -6.36 2.08
N VAL A 125 18.84 -6.70 0.96
CA VAL A 125 19.65 -5.76 0.17
C VAL A 125 19.42 -6.01 -1.31
N ALA A 126 19.17 -4.93 -2.05
CA ALA A 126 18.97 -4.95 -3.49
C ALA A 126 19.97 -4.01 -4.17
N PHE A 127 20.36 -4.36 -5.38
CA PHE A 127 21.28 -3.56 -6.19
C PHE A 127 20.62 -3.19 -7.51
N SER A 128 20.72 -1.92 -7.87
CA SER A 128 20.28 -1.39 -9.16
C SER A 128 21.39 -0.60 -9.84
N LYS A 129 21.58 -0.82 -11.14
CA LYS A 129 22.57 -0.03 -11.90
C LYS A 129 22.25 1.46 -11.90
N GLU A 130 20.96 1.76 -12.01
CA GLU A 130 20.43 3.10 -11.96
C GLU A 130 20.13 3.48 -10.51
N LYS A 131 20.31 4.75 -10.17
CA LYS A 131 19.82 5.27 -8.90
C LYS A 131 18.29 5.24 -8.94
N LEU A 132 17.69 4.24 -8.32
CA LEU A 132 16.25 4.15 -8.18
C LEU A 132 15.81 5.02 -7.02
N VAL A 133 14.94 5.97 -7.30
CA VAL A 133 14.12 6.63 -6.29
C VAL A 133 12.79 5.90 -6.33
N LEU A 134 12.59 4.95 -5.42
CA LEU A 134 11.24 4.42 -5.21
C LEU A 134 10.41 5.57 -4.64
N PRO A 135 9.27 5.88 -5.24
CA PRO A 135 8.46 6.95 -4.70
C PRO A 135 7.87 6.48 -3.37
N ARG A 136 8.36 7.08 -2.29
CA ARG A 136 7.84 6.85 -0.94
C ARG A 136 6.61 7.70 -0.74
N TYR A 137 5.48 7.16 -1.14
CA TYR A 137 4.20 7.78 -0.84
C TYR A 137 3.86 7.50 0.62
N VAL A 138 4.04 8.51 1.46
CA VAL A 138 3.62 8.43 2.85
C VAL A 138 2.09 8.50 2.85
N LEU A 139 1.45 7.38 3.20
CA LEU A 139 0.02 7.36 3.41
C LEU A 139 -0.32 8.21 4.64
N PRO A 140 -1.44 8.95 4.62
CA PRO A 140 -1.96 9.60 5.82
C PRO A 140 -2.07 8.58 6.96
N GLU A 141 -1.61 8.92 8.17
CA GLU A 141 -1.60 7.97 9.30
C GLU A 141 -2.98 7.34 9.55
N ARG A 142 -4.05 8.12 9.34
CA ARG A 142 -5.45 7.68 9.48
C ARG A 142 -5.85 6.56 8.51
N LEU A 143 -5.10 6.34 7.44
CA LEU A 143 -5.32 5.28 6.45
C LEU A 143 -4.39 4.07 6.69
N ASN A 144 -3.40 4.18 7.59
CA ASN A 144 -2.49 3.08 7.89
C ASN A 144 -3.24 1.85 8.37
N GLY A 145 -2.86 0.69 7.86
CA GLY A 145 -3.53 -0.59 8.15
C GLY A 145 -4.89 -0.78 7.46
N HIS A 146 -5.53 0.29 6.99
CA HIS A 146 -6.87 0.26 6.40
C HIS A 146 -6.94 0.46 4.89
N PHE A 147 -5.89 1.00 4.27
CA PHE A 147 -5.87 1.24 2.83
C PHE A 147 -5.13 0.12 2.09
N ARG A 148 -5.79 -0.47 1.11
CA ARG A 148 -5.24 -1.51 0.23
C ARG A 148 -5.07 -0.94 -1.16
N ILE A 149 -3.84 -0.59 -1.52
CA ILE A 149 -3.51 -0.04 -2.83
C ILE A 149 -3.80 -1.11 -3.91
N THR A 150 -4.52 -0.68 -4.93
CA THR A 150 -4.86 -1.48 -6.11
C THR A 150 -4.16 -0.99 -7.37
N ASP A 151 -3.79 0.29 -7.43
CA ASP A 151 -3.19 0.90 -8.60
C ASP A 151 -2.30 2.08 -8.23
N ILE A 152 -1.21 2.27 -8.98
CA ILE A 152 -0.34 3.45 -8.92
C ILE A 152 -0.13 3.93 -10.35
N ILE A 153 -0.58 5.14 -10.66
CA ILE A 153 -0.43 5.76 -11.97
C ILE A 153 0.53 6.92 -11.86
N THR A 154 1.68 6.84 -12.54
CA THR A 154 2.67 7.90 -12.60
C THR A 154 2.67 8.56 -13.97
N ARG A 155 2.44 9.89 -14.03
CA ARG A 155 2.58 10.74 -15.22
C ARG A 155 3.46 11.96 -14.88
N SER A 156 2.88 13.17 -14.84
CA SER A 156 3.48 14.35 -14.20
C SER A 156 3.44 14.22 -12.67
N ASP A 157 2.34 13.68 -12.17
CA ASP A 157 2.06 13.44 -10.77
C ASP A 157 1.81 11.94 -10.58
N THR A 158 1.80 11.49 -9.33
CA THR A 158 1.44 10.11 -9.03
C THR A 158 0.12 10.01 -8.29
N VAL A 159 -0.78 9.20 -8.82
CA VAL A 159 -2.03 8.86 -8.16
C VAL A 159 -1.96 7.43 -7.60
N LEU A 160 -1.99 7.31 -6.27
CA LEU A 160 -2.29 6.06 -5.59
C LEU A 160 -3.78 5.82 -5.58
N THR A 161 -4.23 4.61 -5.88
CA THR A 161 -5.65 4.25 -5.81
C THR A 161 -5.82 2.91 -5.11
N GLY A 162 -6.75 2.84 -4.16
CA GLY A 162 -7.00 1.64 -3.37
C GLY A 162 -8.40 1.58 -2.79
N TYR A 163 -8.70 0.48 -2.10
CA TYR A 163 -9.92 0.34 -1.31
C TYR A 163 -9.63 0.47 0.18
N LEU A 164 -10.62 0.95 0.93
CA LEU A 164 -10.61 0.77 2.37
C LEU A 164 -11.03 -0.65 2.74
N GLU A 165 -10.35 -1.18 3.75
CA GLU A 165 -10.57 -2.51 4.30
C GLU A 165 -10.37 -2.47 5.82
N CYS A 166 -11.22 -3.18 6.54
CA CYS A 166 -11.14 -3.32 7.99
C CYS A 166 -11.70 -4.68 8.38
N CYS A 167 -10.98 -5.43 9.22
CA CYS A 167 -11.35 -6.79 9.62
C CYS A 167 -11.54 -7.78 8.44
N GLY A 168 -10.85 -7.55 7.32
CA GLY A 168 -11.01 -8.35 6.09
C GLY A 168 -12.31 -8.07 5.32
N ASP A 169 -13.07 -7.04 5.71
CA ASP A 169 -14.32 -6.63 5.08
C ASP A 169 -14.17 -5.20 4.48
N ARG A 170 -15.00 -4.89 3.50
CA ARG A 170 -15.04 -3.61 2.78
C ARG A 170 -16.39 -2.90 2.92
N ALA A 171 -17.30 -3.40 3.74
CA ALA A 171 -18.56 -2.73 4.04
C ALA A 171 -18.40 -1.64 5.12
N PHE A 172 -18.71 -0.40 4.75
CA PHE A 172 -18.67 0.74 5.67
C PHE A 172 -19.98 1.52 5.67
N GLU A 173 -20.44 1.93 6.85
CA GLU A 173 -21.38 3.03 6.98
C GLU A 173 -20.61 4.35 6.80
N VAL A 174 -21.15 5.25 5.98
CA VAL A 174 -20.47 6.52 5.65
C VAL A 174 -21.18 7.69 6.30
N PHE A 175 -20.41 8.51 7.01
CA PHE A 175 -20.87 9.74 7.66
C PHE A 175 -20.14 10.96 7.10
N TYR A 176 -20.84 12.08 6.97
CA TYR A 176 -20.25 13.32 6.47
C TYR A 176 -20.82 14.59 7.12
N ASP A 177 -20.00 15.64 7.15
CA ASP A 177 -20.45 17.02 7.37
C ASP A 177 -20.00 17.85 6.18
N ALA A 178 -20.91 17.96 5.22
CA ALA A 178 -20.69 18.62 3.94
C ALA A 178 -22.04 18.82 3.26
N LYS A 179 -22.07 19.64 2.21
CA LYS A 179 -23.26 19.81 1.36
C LYS A 179 -23.27 18.76 0.26
N LEU A 180 -24.21 17.82 0.33
CA LEU A 180 -24.46 16.87 -0.77
C LEU A 180 -25.28 17.53 -1.88
N LYS A 181 -24.76 17.50 -3.12
CA LYS A 181 -25.48 17.97 -4.31
C LYS A 181 -25.58 16.86 -5.35
N ARG A 182 -26.66 16.89 -6.13
CA ARG A 182 -26.85 16.05 -7.32
C ARG A 182 -26.68 16.90 -8.57
N SER A 183 -25.81 16.48 -9.49
CA SER A 183 -25.64 17.12 -10.79
C SER A 183 -26.80 16.81 -11.73
N TRP A 184 -26.90 17.53 -12.85
CA TRP A 184 -27.94 17.32 -13.85
C TRP A 184 -27.86 15.96 -14.55
N ILE A 185 -26.65 15.38 -14.67
CA ILE A 185 -26.43 13.99 -15.13
C ILE A 185 -26.64 12.94 -14.03
N GLY A 186 -27.04 13.35 -12.83
CA GLY A 186 -27.41 12.46 -11.73
C GLY A 186 -26.25 11.94 -10.88
N GLU A 187 -25.09 12.59 -10.93
CA GLU A 187 -23.95 12.29 -10.05
C GLU A 187 -24.10 13.02 -8.72
N TYR A 188 -23.58 12.42 -7.65
CA TYR A 188 -23.66 12.95 -6.30
C TYR A 188 -22.26 13.33 -5.82
N SER A 189 -22.11 14.54 -5.29
CA SER A 189 -20.83 15.06 -4.79
C SER A 189 -21.03 15.87 -3.51
N LEU A 190 -20.08 15.73 -2.60
CA LEU A 190 -19.98 16.49 -1.36
C LEU A 190 -19.11 17.72 -1.57
N TYR A 191 -19.59 18.86 -1.07
CA TYR A 191 -18.87 20.13 -1.12
C TYR A 191 -18.65 20.64 0.30
N ALA A 192 -17.45 21.14 0.58
CA ALA A 192 -17.13 21.78 1.85
C ALA A 192 -18.13 22.92 2.17
N THR A 193 -18.45 23.06 3.44
CA THR A 193 -19.27 24.16 3.95
C THR A 193 -18.38 25.21 4.62
N ALA A 194 -18.97 26.30 5.15
CA ALA A 194 -18.22 27.25 5.98
C ALA A 194 -17.57 26.60 7.22
N ARG A 195 -18.08 25.44 7.68
CA ARG A 195 -17.53 24.62 8.77
C ARG A 195 -16.47 23.63 8.32
N GLY A 196 -16.15 23.59 7.02
CA GLY A 196 -15.26 22.62 6.41
C GLY A 196 -15.98 21.39 5.85
N LEU A 197 -15.20 20.32 5.63
CA LEU A 197 -15.63 19.01 5.16
C LEU A 197 -15.13 17.95 6.15
N ALA A 198 -16.05 17.12 6.63
CA ALA A 198 -15.71 15.89 7.34
C ALA A 198 -16.27 14.69 6.59
N PHE A 199 -15.47 13.62 6.47
CA PHE A 199 -15.86 12.36 5.84
C PHE A 199 -15.28 11.19 6.64
N LEU A 200 -16.17 10.35 7.16
CA LEU A 200 -15.86 9.24 8.05
C LEU A 200 -16.48 7.95 7.53
N ALA A 201 -15.70 6.88 7.60
CA ALA A 201 -16.15 5.52 7.32
C ALA A 201 -16.15 4.72 8.63
N ARG A 202 -17.27 4.10 8.98
CA ARG A 202 -17.38 3.19 10.11
C ARG A 202 -17.50 1.77 9.61
N CYS A 203 -16.61 0.88 10.03
CA CYS A 203 -16.63 -0.53 9.63
C CYS A 203 -17.94 -1.18 10.09
N ALA A 204 -18.66 -1.82 9.17
CA ALA A 204 -19.92 -2.50 9.49
C ALA A 204 -19.72 -3.72 10.40
N SER A 205 -18.51 -4.32 10.40
CA SER A 205 -18.18 -5.50 11.18
C SER A 205 -17.77 -5.20 12.62
N CYS A 206 -16.84 -4.25 12.84
CA CYS A 206 -16.30 -3.96 14.20
C CYS A 206 -16.75 -2.63 14.79
N GLY A 207 -17.39 -1.76 14.01
CA GLY A 207 -17.77 -0.41 14.43
C GLY A 207 -16.60 0.59 14.52
N GLY A 208 -15.37 0.16 14.18
CA GLY A 208 -14.19 1.03 14.14
C GLY A 208 -14.35 2.17 13.13
N GLU A 209 -13.86 3.36 13.49
CA GLU A 209 -14.00 4.57 12.67
C GLU A 209 -12.69 4.96 11.99
N ILE A 210 -12.76 5.21 10.69
CA ILE A 210 -11.68 5.74 9.86
C ILE A 210 -12.11 7.14 9.41
N ARG A 211 -11.39 8.17 9.85
CA ARG A 211 -11.64 9.55 9.45
C ARG A 211 -10.83 9.85 8.19
N LEU A 212 -11.43 9.70 7.00
CA LEU A 212 -10.72 9.93 5.74
C LEU A 212 -10.38 11.41 5.55
N LEU A 213 -11.30 12.30 5.93
CA LEU A 213 -11.12 13.76 5.87
C LEU A 213 -11.71 14.41 7.11
N ASN A 214 -10.96 15.36 7.69
CA ASN A 214 -11.45 16.22 8.75
C ASN A 214 -10.77 17.59 8.68
N CYS A 215 -11.33 18.48 7.88
CA CYS A 215 -10.83 19.84 7.69
C CYS A 215 -11.66 20.87 8.49
N ARG A 216 -12.15 20.47 9.67
CA ARG A 216 -12.86 21.37 10.59
C ARG A 216 -11.88 22.21 11.39
N ARG A 217 -12.32 23.39 11.84
CA ARG A 217 -11.58 24.19 12.84
C ARG A 217 -11.56 23.44 14.18
N GLU A 218 -10.43 23.50 14.88
CA GLU A 218 -10.20 22.79 16.16
C GLU A 218 -11.31 23.02 17.21
N GLU A 219 -11.95 24.18 17.17
CA GLU A 219 -12.99 24.61 18.11
C GLU A 219 -14.37 23.92 17.87
N GLU A 220 -14.59 23.28 16.71
CA GLU A 220 -15.88 22.67 16.31
C GLU A 220 -15.89 21.12 16.38
N LEU A 221 -14.89 20.51 17.03
CA LEU A 221 -14.72 19.05 17.21
C LEU A 221 -15.80 18.36 18.06
N THR A 222 -16.97 18.97 18.26
CA THR A 222 -18.14 18.31 18.85
C THR A 222 -18.40 16.98 18.14
N SER A 223 -18.57 15.93 18.94
CA SER A 223 -18.23 14.53 18.63
C SER A 223 -19.10 13.81 17.59
N ALA A 224 -20.03 14.49 16.92
CA ALA A 224 -20.94 13.87 15.96
C ALA A 224 -20.81 14.48 14.56
N ILE A 225 -20.51 13.62 13.59
CA ILE A 225 -20.68 13.94 12.17
C ILE A 225 -22.17 13.74 11.84
N PRO A 226 -22.90 14.77 11.35
CA PRO A 226 -24.36 14.83 11.47
C PRO A 226 -25.12 14.05 10.41
N HIS A 227 -24.51 13.73 9.27
CA HIS A 227 -25.21 13.08 8.16
C HIS A 227 -24.67 11.70 7.89
N GLN A 228 -25.57 10.77 7.57
CA GLN A 228 -25.25 9.44 7.07
C GLN A 228 -25.62 9.35 5.60
N LEU A 229 -24.77 8.69 4.81
CA LEU A 229 -25.00 8.45 3.39
C LEU A 229 -25.94 7.26 3.20
N PHE A 230 -26.93 7.42 2.33
CA PHE A 230 -27.82 6.35 1.90
C PHE A 230 -27.80 6.22 0.37
N CYS A 231 -27.85 5.00 -0.12
CA CYS A 231 -27.80 4.72 -1.54
C CYS A 231 -29.04 5.30 -2.24
N PRO A 232 -28.88 6.17 -3.24
CA PRO A 232 -30.03 6.81 -3.90
C PRO A 232 -30.87 5.83 -4.74
N LYS A 233 -30.38 4.60 -4.97
CA LYS A 233 -31.09 3.55 -5.73
C LYS A 233 -31.89 2.61 -4.84
N CYS A 234 -31.35 2.19 -3.70
CA CYS A 234 -31.96 1.14 -2.86
C CYS A 234 -32.15 1.51 -1.38
N GLY A 235 -31.70 2.69 -0.95
CA GLY A 235 -31.83 3.17 0.44
C GLY A 235 -30.95 2.47 1.46
N LYS A 236 -30.09 1.51 1.07
CA LYS A 236 -29.10 0.89 1.96
C LYS A 236 -27.92 1.82 2.23
N ASN A 237 -27.23 1.63 3.35
CA ASN A 237 -26.24 2.57 3.92
C ASN A 237 -24.81 2.00 3.99
N GLU A 238 -24.59 0.77 3.53
CA GLU A 238 -23.26 0.16 3.45
C GLU A 238 -22.64 0.37 2.07
N PHE A 239 -21.39 0.82 2.08
CA PHE A 239 -20.61 1.12 0.88
C PHE A 239 -19.19 0.59 0.98
N ALA A 240 -18.68 0.09 -0.14
CA ALA A 240 -17.26 -0.06 -0.38
C ALA A 240 -16.67 1.26 -0.86
N LEU A 241 -15.55 1.68 -0.26
CA LEU A 241 -14.92 2.96 -0.53
C LEU A 241 -13.63 2.77 -1.33
N LYS A 242 -13.57 3.40 -2.50
CA LYS A 242 -12.36 3.52 -3.31
C LYS A 242 -11.78 4.91 -3.11
N VAL A 243 -10.54 4.98 -2.67
CA VAL A 243 -9.82 6.24 -2.37
C VAL A 243 -8.66 6.38 -3.35
N SER A 244 -8.52 7.57 -3.92
CA SER A 244 -7.37 7.95 -4.72
C SER A 244 -6.66 9.14 -4.08
N LEU A 245 -5.34 9.09 -3.98
CA LEU A 245 -4.47 10.13 -3.44
C LEU A 245 -3.49 10.55 -4.53
N GLU A 246 -3.47 11.83 -4.91
CA GLU A 246 -2.48 12.39 -5.84
C GLU A 246 -1.35 13.04 -5.06
N TYR A 247 -0.13 12.65 -5.41
CA TYR A 247 1.11 13.20 -4.92
C TYR A 247 1.81 13.92 -6.06
N PRO A 248 2.21 15.19 -5.87
CA PRO A 248 2.99 15.91 -6.87
C PRO A 248 4.33 15.21 -7.11
N SER A 249 4.95 15.44 -8.28
CA SER A 249 6.20 14.77 -8.68
C SER A 249 7.36 14.94 -7.70
N ASP A 250 7.40 16.04 -6.96
CA ASP A 250 8.41 16.35 -5.97
C ASP A 250 8.06 15.86 -4.55
N ALA A 251 6.89 15.25 -4.34
CA ALA A 251 6.45 14.79 -3.02
C ALA A 251 7.43 13.80 -2.36
N ALA A 252 8.13 12.98 -3.16
CA ALA A 252 9.15 12.05 -2.67
C ALA A 252 10.40 12.76 -2.11
N GLU A 253 10.64 14.01 -2.50
CA GLU A 253 11.76 14.84 -2.02
C GLU A 253 11.39 15.62 -0.74
N GLN A 254 10.09 15.70 -0.40
CA GLN A 254 9.57 16.43 0.77
C GLN A 254 9.40 15.55 2.03
N GLU A 255 10.03 14.38 2.05
CA GLU A 255 9.90 13.35 3.11
C GLU A 255 10.26 13.87 4.52
N GLU A 256 11.11 14.90 4.64
CA GLU A 256 11.59 15.43 5.93
C GLU A 256 10.61 16.39 6.64
N THR A 257 9.58 16.90 5.96
CA THR A 257 8.63 17.87 6.55
C THR A 257 7.22 17.32 6.77
N ASN A 258 6.93 16.08 6.37
CA ASN A 258 5.59 15.52 6.37
C ASN A 258 5.41 14.35 7.36
N GLU A 259 5.55 14.64 8.65
CA GLU A 259 5.44 13.63 9.72
C GLU A 259 4.06 12.94 9.80
N ARG A 260 3.00 13.49 9.19
CA ARG A 260 1.63 12.95 9.26
C ARG A 260 1.12 12.25 7.99
N GLY A 261 1.92 12.21 6.92
CA GLY A 261 1.52 11.59 5.66
C GLY A 261 0.48 12.38 4.85
N GLU A 262 0.35 13.68 5.07
CA GLU A 262 -0.63 14.56 4.41
C GLU A 262 -0.04 15.31 3.20
N ALA A 263 1.02 14.81 2.56
CA ALA A 263 1.67 15.46 1.41
C ALA A 263 0.97 15.19 0.07
N PHE A 264 -0.20 14.55 0.08
CA PHE A 264 -1.00 14.45 -1.15
C PHE A 264 -1.62 15.84 -1.43
N GLY A 265 -1.67 16.23 -2.70
CA GLY A 265 -2.32 17.48 -3.14
C GLY A 265 -3.82 17.29 -3.38
N TRP A 266 -4.25 16.09 -3.79
CA TRP A 266 -5.67 15.80 -4.00
C TRP A 266 -6.08 14.44 -3.45
N ILE A 267 -7.33 14.38 -2.99
CA ILE A 267 -8.01 13.14 -2.62
C ILE A 267 -9.36 13.02 -3.32
N TRP A 268 -9.61 11.87 -3.91
CA TRP A 268 -10.91 11.48 -4.45
C TRP A 268 -11.45 10.28 -3.71
N VAL A 269 -12.75 10.28 -3.45
CA VAL A 269 -13.44 9.13 -2.87
C VAL A 269 -14.65 8.78 -3.73
N ALA A 270 -14.71 7.52 -4.14
CA ALA A 270 -15.88 6.91 -4.74
C ALA A 270 -16.51 5.92 -3.75
N ALA A 271 -17.85 5.86 -3.73
CA ALA A 271 -18.60 4.94 -2.87
C ALA A 271 -19.47 4.01 -3.72
N SER A 272 -19.29 2.71 -3.56
CA SER A 272 -20.09 1.68 -4.23
C SER A 272 -21.01 0.99 -3.23
N CYS A 273 -22.32 1.07 -3.43
CA CYS A 273 -23.28 0.45 -2.52
C CYS A 273 -23.13 -1.08 -2.52
N CYS A 274 -22.88 -1.66 -1.34
CA CYS A 274 -22.68 -3.11 -1.17
C CYS A 274 -23.91 -3.93 -1.59
N ALA A 275 -25.11 -3.38 -1.46
CA ALA A 275 -26.35 -4.09 -1.75
C ALA A 275 -26.76 -4.12 -3.23
N CYS A 276 -26.48 -3.07 -4.00
CA CYS A 276 -27.02 -2.94 -5.37
C CYS A 276 -25.99 -2.51 -6.43
N GLY A 277 -24.72 -2.31 -6.03
CA GLY A 277 -23.62 -1.92 -6.90
C GLY A 277 -23.71 -0.49 -7.46
N LYS A 278 -24.67 0.33 -7.02
CA LYS A 278 -24.74 1.73 -7.46
C LYS A 278 -23.50 2.47 -6.96
N GLU A 279 -22.75 2.99 -7.92
CA GLU A 279 -21.53 3.76 -7.68
C GLU A 279 -21.80 5.27 -7.66
N LEU A 280 -21.18 5.94 -6.70
CA LEU A 280 -21.08 7.39 -6.57
C LEU A 280 -19.61 7.77 -6.84
N LYS A 281 -19.26 7.94 -8.12
CA LYS A 281 -17.86 8.01 -8.60
C LYS A 281 -17.06 9.21 -8.11
N HIS A 282 -17.72 10.34 -7.94
CA HIS A 282 -17.10 11.61 -7.58
C HIS A 282 -17.70 12.14 -6.28
N LEU A 283 -17.88 11.25 -5.30
CA LEU A 283 -18.54 11.59 -4.05
C LEU A 283 -17.74 12.63 -3.27
N VAL A 284 -16.42 12.48 -3.23
CA VAL A 284 -15.50 13.48 -2.70
C VAL A 284 -14.46 13.79 -3.76
N VAL A 285 -14.20 15.09 -3.93
CA VAL A 285 -13.07 15.65 -4.68
C VAL A 285 -12.56 16.80 -3.83
N PHE A 286 -11.39 16.66 -3.24
CA PHE A 286 -10.86 17.62 -2.28
C PHE A 286 -9.38 17.89 -2.56
N GLU A 287 -9.03 19.17 -2.63
CA GLU A 287 -7.66 19.66 -2.72
C GLU A 287 -7.15 19.90 -1.30
N ASN A 288 -5.95 19.43 -1.03
CA ASN A 288 -5.28 19.55 0.25
C ASN A 288 -4.22 20.64 0.11
N ASP A 289 -4.56 21.83 0.63
CA ASP A 289 -3.72 23.03 0.66
C ASP A 289 -2.68 23.00 1.79
#